data_AF-A0A533SJ34-F1
#
_entry.id   AF-A0A533SJ34-F1
#
_cell.length_a   1.000
_cell.length_b   1.000
_cell.length_c   1.000
_cell.angle_alpha   90.00
_cell.angle_beta   90.00
_cell.angle_gamma   90.00
#
_symmetry.space_group_name_H-M   'P 1'
#
loop_
_entity.id
_entity.type
_entity.pdbx_description
1 polymer ?
#
loop_
_entity_poly.entity_id
_entity_poly.type
_entity_poly.pdbx_seq_one_letter_code
_entity_poly.pdbx_strand_id
1 'polypeptide(L)'
;MHIPIATPRPTSSQARLLLRCFGYLRPHWILTAGAYLTMLAIDALNMLNPQLLRWTIDKGILAGDFSLLGLASLALLGLVIIKGVLSYFQGCWTETASQNVAYDLRNELQRKITLLSFSFHDQAQAGDLLSRAIQDVERIRFLTGRATFRVIEGVVMMLATAGVMIVMNPRLALLAVLAIPLLAYQSLRFGRVFRPLSRMIQDQLAVLTTRVEQNLRGARVVKTFAQGDKEIERFEVENQHWFELASSSARLQAVHMPLLQWIANI
;
A
#
# COMPACT_ATOMS: atom_id res chain seq x y z
N MET A 1 -35.88 -14.43 -1.96
CA MET A 1 -36.20 -13.01 -2.24
C MET A 1 -35.19 -12.18 -1.47
N HIS A 2 -34.07 -11.82 -2.10
CA HIS A 2 -33.06 -10.96 -1.47
C HIS A 2 -33.63 -9.54 -1.43
N ILE A 3 -34.05 -9.09 -0.26
CA ILE A 3 -34.31 -7.65 -0.07
C ILE A 3 -32.92 -7.02 0.00
N PRO A 4 -32.52 -6.18 -0.98
CA PRO A 4 -31.26 -5.46 -0.87
C PRO A 4 -31.35 -4.58 0.37
N ILE A 5 -30.50 -4.84 1.36
CA ILE A 5 -30.31 -3.92 2.48
C ILE A 5 -29.88 -2.61 1.83
N ALA A 6 -30.75 -1.61 1.85
CA ALA A 6 -30.46 -0.30 1.30
C ALA A 6 -29.22 0.23 2.02
N THR A 7 -28.05 0.11 1.40
CA THR A 7 -26.86 0.76 1.90
C THR A 7 -27.14 2.26 1.79
N PRO A 8 -27.16 3.01 2.90
CA PRO A 8 -27.38 4.44 2.83
C PRO A 8 -26.33 5.01 1.87
N ARG A 9 -26.79 5.73 0.84
CA ARG A 9 -25.89 6.49 -0.05
C ARG A 9 -24.98 7.32 0.86
N PRO A 10 -23.65 7.34 0.66
CA PRO A 10 -22.76 8.11 1.52
C PRO A 10 -23.13 9.60 1.40
N THR A 11 -23.91 10.09 2.35
CA THR A 11 -24.21 11.52 2.55
C THR A 11 -23.04 12.22 3.25
N SER A 12 -22.10 11.46 3.82
CA SER A 12 -20.84 11.96 4.36
C SER A 12 -19.79 12.05 3.26
N SER A 13 -19.11 13.20 3.19
CA SER A 13 -17.89 13.35 2.38
C SER A 13 -16.93 12.21 2.71
N GLN A 14 -16.37 11.54 1.69
CA GLN A 14 -15.39 10.45 1.84
C GLN A 14 -14.25 10.85 2.78
N ALA A 15 -13.85 12.13 2.75
CA ALA A 15 -12.85 12.69 3.66
C ALA A 15 -13.24 12.57 5.14
N ARG A 16 -14.52 12.75 5.49
CA ARG A 16 -15.01 12.62 6.87
C ARG A 16 -14.92 11.18 7.38
N LEU A 17 -15.20 10.20 6.51
CA LEU A 17 -15.06 8.79 6.85
C LEU A 17 -13.58 8.42 7.08
N LEU A 18 -12.70 8.87 6.20
CA LEU A 18 -11.26 8.70 6.37
C LEU A 18 -10.76 9.32 7.68
N LEU A 19 -11.15 10.58 7.95
CA LEU A 19 -10.81 11.26 9.21
C LEU A 19 -11.30 10.51 10.44
N ARG A 20 -12.48 9.88 10.37
CA ARG A 20 -12.98 9.03 11.46
C ARG A 20 -12.13 7.78 11.65
N CYS A 21 -11.69 7.12 10.58
CA CYS A 21 -10.76 5.99 10.67
C CYS A 21 -9.43 6.40 11.31
N PHE A 22 -8.87 7.55 10.92
CA PHE A 22 -7.67 8.10 11.57
C PHE A 22 -7.90 8.51 13.02
N GLY A 23 -9.15 8.81 13.41
CA GLY A 23 -9.53 9.06 14.79
C GLY A 23 -9.20 7.90 15.75
N TYR A 24 -9.20 6.65 15.26
CA TYR A 24 -8.82 5.48 16.06
C TYR A 24 -7.33 5.44 16.41
N LEU A 25 -6.47 6.23 15.77
CA LEU A 25 -5.07 6.36 16.16
C LEU A 25 -4.87 7.25 17.40
N ARG A 26 -5.88 8.06 17.78
CA ARG A 26 -5.76 9.00 18.91
C ARG A 26 -5.40 8.34 20.25
N PRO A 27 -5.99 7.20 20.66
CA PRO A 27 -5.59 6.51 21.88
C PRO A 27 -4.14 6.00 21.83
N HIS A 28 -3.64 5.72 20.62
CA HIS A 28 -2.31 5.16 20.35
C HIS A 28 -1.30 6.23 19.89
N TRP A 29 -1.53 7.50 20.26
CA TRP A 29 -0.78 8.64 19.71
C TRP A 29 0.72 8.56 19.99
N ILE A 30 1.14 8.01 21.12
CA ILE A 30 2.57 7.88 21.49
C ILE A 30 3.31 7.00 20.49
N LEU A 31 2.74 5.83 20.15
CA LEU A 31 3.33 4.91 19.18
C LEU A 31 3.36 5.54 17.79
N THR A 32 2.28 6.22 17.40
CA THR A 32 2.24 6.89 16.09
C THR A 32 3.25 8.04 16.02
N ALA A 33 3.35 8.87 17.05
CA ALA A 33 4.30 9.97 17.11
C ALA A 33 5.74 9.44 17.11
N GLY A 34 6.04 8.39 17.88
CA GLY A 34 7.33 7.72 17.86
C GLY A 34 7.69 7.18 16.47
N ALA A 35 6.74 6.56 15.77
CA ALA A 35 6.93 6.07 14.40
C ALA A 35 7.25 7.21 13.41
N TYR A 36 6.52 8.33 13.47
CA TYR A 36 6.81 9.49 12.62
C TYR A 36 8.10 10.21 13.02
N LEU A 37 8.46 10.27 14.30
CA LEU A 37 9.72 10.86 14.73
C LEU A 37 10.93 10.03 14.27
N THR A 38 10.84 8.70 14.38
CA THR A 38 11.88 7.79 13.86
C THR A 38 11.98 7.86 12.34
N MET A 39 10.85 8.00 11.64
CA MET A 39 10.82 8.29 10.20
C MET A 39 11.65 9.55 9.87
N LEU A 40 11.36 10.67 10.52
CA LEU A 40 12.05 11.94 10.29
C LEU A 40 13.54 11.84 10.63
N ALA A 41 13.89 11.11 11.68
CA ALA A 41 15.29 10.85 12.04
C ALA A 41 16.00 10.04 10.95
N ILE A 42 15.38 8.96 10.46
CA ILE A 42 15.93 8.14 9.37
C ILE A 42 16.08 8.97 8.09
N ASP A 43 15.10 9.79 7.76
CA ASP A 43 15.15 10.67 6.60
C ASP A 43 16.31 11.67 6.71
N ALA A 44 16.48 12.30 7.88
CA ALA A 44 17.63 13.17 8.13
C ALA A 44 18.97 12.43 8.00
N LEU A 45 19.07 11.20 8.51
CA LEU A 45 20.27 10.36 8.34
C LEU A 45 20.52 9.99 6.88
N ASN A 46 19.47 9.75 6.09
CA ASN A 46 19.59 9.48 4.65
C ASN A 46 20.21 10.67 3.89
N MET A 47 19.97 11.90 4.35
CA MET A 47 20.58 13.11 3.77
C MET A 47 22.08 13.23 4.07
N LEU A 48 22.57 12.58 5.12
CA LEU A 48 24.00 12.56 5.44
C LEU A 48 24.77 11.65 4.49
N ASN A 49 24.15 10.62 3.91
CA ASN A 49 24.81 9.68 2.99
C ASN A 49 25.55 10.37 1.83
N PRO A 50 24.92 11.22 1.00
CA PRO A 50 25.62 11.88 -0.10
C PRO A 50 26.74 12.82 0.38
N GLN A 51 26.59 13.45 1.56
CA GLN A 51 27.63 14.31 2.11
C GLN A 51 28.83 13.52 2.65
N LEU A 52 28.57 12.41 3.34
CA LEU A 52 29.62 11.49 3.80
C LEU A 52 30.37 10.89 2.62
N LEU A 53 29.66 10.50 1.57
CA LEU A 53 30.27 9.98 0.35
C LEU A 53 31.15 11.04 -0.32
N ARG A 54 30.64 12.27 -0.47
CA ARG A 54 31.43 13.40 -0.98
C ARG A 54 32.69 13.63 -0.15
N TRP A 55 32.57 13.67 1.17
CA TRP A 55 33.72 13.87 2.07
C TRP A 55 34.74 12.74 1.96
N THR A 56 34.29 11.50 1.82
CA THR A 56 35.14 10.32 1.65
C THR A 56 35.94 10.38 0.35
N ILE A 57 35.29 10.82 -0.74
CA ILE A 57 35.93 10.97 -2.04
C ILE A 57 36.90 12.17 -2.03
N ASP A 58 36.40 13.36 -1.68
CA ASP A 58 37.13 14.63 -1.77
C ASP A 58 38.33 14.69 -0.81
N LYS A 59 38.18 14.19 0.42
CA LYS A 59 39.21 14.28 1.46
C LYS A 59 39.88 12.98 1.83
N GLY A 60 39.29 11.84 1.50
CA GLY A 60 39.91 10.53 1.74
C GLY A 60 40.72 10.08 0.53
N ILE A 61 40.01 9.78 -0.56
CA ILE A 61 40.60 9.18 -1.77
C ILE A 61 41.49 10.17 -2.51
N LEU A 62 40.99 11.38 -2.80
CA LEU A 62 41.72 12.39 -3.58
C LEU A 62 42.93 12.96 -2.84
N ALA A 63 42.89 13.01 -1.50
CA ALA A 63 43.99 13.49 -0.67
C ALA A 63 44.98 12.38 -0.23
N GLY A 64 44.67 11.11 -0.51
CA GLY A 64 45.52 9.97 -0.13
C GLY A 64 45.57 9.66 1.37
N ASP A 65 44.62 10.17 2.17
CA ASP A 65 44.61 9.97 3.62
C ASP A 65 43.82 8.71 4.01
N PHE A 66 44.55 7.61 4.13
CA PHE A 66 43.98 6.30 4.51
C PHE A 66 43.40 6.29 5.93
N SER A 67 43.82 7.20 6.81
CA SER A 67 43.27 7.29 8.17
C SER A 67 41.86 7.90 8.16
N LEU A 68 41.65 8.95 7.35
CA LEU A 68 40.34 9.54 7.11
C LEU A 68 39.39 8.58 6.40
N LEU A 69 39.90 7.76 5.48
CA LEU A 69 39.13 6.67 4.84
C LEU A 69 38.64 5.63 5.86
N GLY A 70 39.49 5.22 6.80
CA GLY A 70 39.11 4.31 7.88
C GLY A 70 38.04 4.90 8.79
N LEU A 71 38.20 6.17 9.19
CA LEU A 71 37.23 6.89 10.01
C LEU A 71 35.88 7.08 9.28
N ALA A 72 35.91 7.44 7.99
CA ALA A 72 34.71 7.59 7.18
C ALA A 72 33.96 6.25 7.02
N SER A 73 34.69 5.16 6.83
CA SER A 73 34.13 3.81 6.74
C SER A 73 33.46 3.39 8.05
N LEU A 74 34.12 3.65 9.20
CA LEU A 74 33.53 3.42 10.53
C LEU A 74 32.30 4.30 10.78
N ALA A 75 32.33 5.56 10.35
CA ALA A 75 31.19 6.46 10.46
C ALA A 75 30.00 5.96 9.62
N LEU A 76 30.23 5.48 8.39
CA LEU A 76 29.20 4.87 7.55
C LEU A 76 28.63 3.60 8.19
N LEU A 77 29.48 2.73 8.75
CA LEU A 77 29.02 1.55 9.49
C LEU A 77 28.16 1.93 10.69
N GLY A 78 28.59 2.91 11.49
CA GLY A 78 27.82 3.44 12.62
C GLY A 78 26.47 4.00 12.18
N LEU A 79 26.44 4.76 11.08
CA LEU A 79 25.22 5.31 10.50
C LEU A 79 24.23 4.22 10.09
N VAL A 80 24.71 3.15 9.44
CA VAL A 80 23.88 2.01 9.04
C VAL A 80 23.31 1.29 10.26
N ILE A 81 24.10 1.09 11.32
CA ILE A 81 23.64 0.46 12.56
C ILE A 81 22.56 1.31 13.23
N ILE A 82 22.78 2.63 13.37
CA ILE A 82 21.80 3.56 13.95
C ILE A 82 20.50 3.53 13.14
N LYS A 83 20.61 3.61 11.81
CA LYS A 83 19.45 3.52 10.91
C LYS A 83 18.72 2.18 11.07
N GLY A 84 19.43 1.07 11.22
CA GLY A 84 18.85 -0.25 11.46
C GLY A 84 18.04 -0.29 12.75
N VAL A 85 18.57 0.26 13.84
CA VAL A 85 17.87 0.36 15.13
C VAL A 85 16.62 1.24 15.01
N LEU A 86 16.73 2.42 14.40
CA LEU A 86 15.57 3.29 14.18
C LEU A 86 14.50 2.62 13.31
N SER A 87 14.91 1.91 12.26
CA SER A 87 14.00 1.20 11.35
C SER A 87 13.25 0.08 12.07
N TYR A 88 13.91 -0.61 13.02
CA TYR A 88 13.26 -1.61 13.87
C TYR A 88 12.15 -0.98 14.72
N PHE A 89 12.44 0.12 15.43
CA PHE A 89 11.45 0.81 16.25
C PHE A 89 10.32 1.42 15.41
N GLN A 90 10.64 2.03 14.28
CA GLN A 90 9.67 2.54 13.32
C GLN A 90 8.70 1.44 12.89
N GLY A 91 9.21 0.27 12.48
CA GLY A 91 8.40 -0.87 12.05
C GLY A 91 7.53 -1.42 13.18
N CYS A 92 8.12 -1.61 14.37
CA CYS A 92 7.42 -2.11 15.55
C CYS A 92 6.29 -1.16 15.95
N TRP A 93 6.57 0.12 16.15
CA TRP A 93 5.56 1.10 16.57
C TRP A 93 4.46 1.32 15.54
N THR A 94 4.80 1.36 14.25
CA THR A 94 3.79 1.48 13.18
C THR A 94 2.87 0.26 13.15
N GLU A 95 3.43 -0.95 13.23
CA GLU A 95 2.65 -2.18 13.21
C GLU A 95 1.77 -2.29 14.47
N THR A 96 2.34 -2.09 15.67
CA THR A 96 1.59 -2.13 16.93
C THR A 96 0.47 -1.10 16.96
N ALA A 97 0.72 0.15 16.54
CA ALA A 97 -0.33 1.18 16.48
C ALA A 97 -1.47 0.77 15.54
N SER A 98 -1.15 0.26 14.35
CA SER A 98 -2.16 -0.19 13.38
C SER A 98 -2.96 -1.40 13.90
N GLN A 99 -2.29 -2.36 14.53
CA GLN A 99 -2.95 -3.54 15.10
C GLN A 99 -3.88 -3.17 16.25
N ASN A 100 -3.49 -2.22 17.11
CA ASN A 100 -4.38 -1.73 18.15
C ASN A 100 -5.63 -1.05 17.57
N VAL A 101 -5.50 -0.27 16.49
CA VAL A 101 -6.66 0.26 15.76
C VAL A 101 -7.59 -0.86 15.29
N ALA A 102 -7.02 -1.93 14.72
CA ALA A 102 -7.78 -3.08 14.26
C ALA A 102 -8.47 -3.83 15.43
N TYR A 103 -7.78 -3.95 16.56
CA TYR A 103 -8.31 -4.54 17.79
C TYR A 103 -9.52 -3.76 18.31
N ASP A 104 -9.40 -2.43 18.43
CA ASP A 104 -10.47 -1.55 18.89
C ASP A 104 -11.69 -1.62 17.95
N LEU A 105 -11.46 -1.57 16.63
CA LEU A 105 -12.51 -1.71 15.62
C LEU A 105 -13.24 -3.06 15.70
N ARG A 106 -12.51 -4.18 15.85
CA ARG A 106 -13.12 -5.51 15.97
C ARG A 106 -13.97 -5.62 17.23
N ASN A 107 -13.50 -5.08 18.35
CA ASN A 107 -14.26 -5.08 19.60
C ASN A 107 -15.53 -4.23 19.51
N GLU A 108 -15.44 -3.04 18.90
CA GLU A 108 -16.62 -2.19 18.70
C GLU A 108 -17.63 -2.82 17.76
N LEU A 109 -17.16 -3.42 16.65
CA LEU A 109 -18.03 -4.15 15.72
C LEU A 109 -18.71 -5.32 16.39
N GLN A 110 -17.97 -6.13 17.14
CA GLN A 110 -18.52 -7.27 17.87
C GLN A 110 -19.59 -6.81 18.87
N ARG A 111 -19.28 -5.81 19.70
CA ARG A 111 -20.23 -5.24 20.66
C ARG A 111 -21.49 -4.74 19.95
N LYS A 112 -21.34 -4.06 18.81
CA LYS A 112 -22.48 -3.53 18.06
C LYS A 112 -23.33 -4.63 17.46
N ILE A 113 -22.70 -5.68 16.90
CA ILE A 113 -23.39 -6.83 16.31
C ILE A 113 -24.21 -7.55 17.38
N THR A 114 -23.66 -7.82 18.56
CA THR A 114 -24.39 -8.50 19.65
C THR A 114 -25.59 -7.71 20.17
N LEU A 115 -25.57 -6.38 20.08
CA LEU A 115 -26.64 -5.50 20.57
C LEU A 115 -27.72 -5.19 19.52
N LEU A 116 -27.61 -5.70 18.29
CA LEU A 116 -28.61 -5.48 17.26
C LEU A 116 -29.87 -6.34 17.50
N SER A 117 -31.01 -5.86 16.99
CA SER A 117 -32.29 -6.54 17.14
C SER A 117 -32.30 -7.89 16.43
N PHE A 118 -33.10 -8.86 16.92
CA PHE A 118 -33.33 -10.13 16.22
C PHE A 118 -33.72 -9.95 14.74
N SER A 119 -34.57 -8.97 14.42
CA SER A 119 -34.93 -8.66 13.03
C SER A 119 -33.73 -8.30 12.14
N PHE A 120 -32.63 -7.76 12.70
CA PHE A 120 -31.41 -7.51 11.94
C PHE A 120 -30.68 -8.84 11.69
N HIS A 121 -30.59 -9.69 12.70
CA HIS A 121 -29.96 -11.00 12.60
C HIS A 121 -30.71 -11.96 11.67
N ASP A 122 -32.04 -11.85 11.57
CA ASP A 122 -32.85 -12.63 10.63
C ASP A 122 -32.59 -12.24 9.16
N GLN A 123 -32.11 -11.02 8.92
CA GLN A 123 -31.84 -10.49 7.57
C GLN A 123 -30.35 -10.50 7.22
N ALA A 124 -29.46 -10.44 8.21
CA ALA A 124 -28.03 -10.37 8.01
C ALA A 124 -27.41 -11.75 7.81
N GLN A 125 -26.62 -11.92 6.74
CA GLN A 125 -25.82 -13.12 6.56
C GLN A 125 -24.60 -13.09 7.50
N ALA A 126 -24.44 -14.14 8.31
CA ALA A 126 -23.30 -14.26 9.22
C ALA A 126 -21.95 -14.16 8.49
N GLY A 127 -21.86 -14.69 7.27
CA GLY A 127 -20.67 -14.60 6.41
C GLY A 127 -20.31 -13.16 6.03
N ASP A 128 -21.31 -12.33 5.71
CA ASP A 128 -21.09 -10.91 5.38
C ASP A 128 -20.59 -10.11 6.58
N LEU A 129 -21.15 -10.37 7.76
CA LEU A 129 -20.71 -9.73 9.01
C LEU A 129 -19.27 -10.11 9.35
N LEU A 130 -18.92 -11.40 9.19
CA LEU A 130 -17.57 -11.90 9.41
C LEU A 130 -16.58 -11.30 8.41
N SER A 131 -16.96 -11.24 7.12
CA SER A 131 -16.13 -10.64 6.08
C SER A 131 -15.81 -9.18 6.39
N ARG A 132 -16.79 -8.39 6.82
CA ARG A 132 -16.58 -6.99 7.25
C ARG A 132 -15.67 -6.89 8.48
N ALA A 133 -15.89 -7.73 9.48
CA ALA A 133 -15.08 -7.72 10.71
C ALA A 133 -13.61 -8.13 10.48
N ILE A 134 -13.33 -8.91 9.44
CA ILE A 134 -11.98 -9.36 9.10
C ILE A 134 -11.38 -8.49 8.01
N GLN A 135 -11.95 -8.50 6.80
CA GLN A 135 -11.37 -7.90 5.60
C GLN A 135 -11.44 -6.38 5.61
N ASP A 136 -12.60 -5.79 5.95
CA ASP A 136 -12.73 -4.33 5.95
C ASP A 136 -11.88 -3.71 7.06
N VAL A 137 -11.85 -4.33 8.24
CA VAL A 137 -10.96 -3.89 9.32
C VAL A 137 -9.49 -4.03 8.92
N GLU A 138 -9.11 -5.10 8.23
CA GLU A 138 -7.74 -5.27 7.75
C GLU A 138 -7.34 -4.19 6.73
N ARG A 139 -8.27 -3.76 5.86
CA ARG A 139 -8.05 -2.63 4.95
C ARG A 139 -7.84 -1.32 5.72
N ILE A 140 -8.62 -1.08 6.78
CA ILE A 140 -8.45 0.10 7.63
C ILE A 140 -7.11 0.04 8.36
N ARG A 141 -6.72 -1.13 8.89
CA ARG A 141 -5.41 -1.35 9.52
C ARG A 141 -4.26 -1.02 8.57
N PHE A 142 -4.33 -1.55 7.34
CA PHE A 142 -3.33 -1.27 6.31
C PHE A 142 -3.26 0.22 5.97
N LEU A 143 -4.43 0.87 5.89
CA LEU A 143 -4.54 2.30 5.62
C LEU A 143 -3.92 3.16 6.72
N THR A 144 -4.29 2.93 7.99
CA THR A 144 -3.85 3.71 9.15
C THR A 144 -2.39 3.44 9.54
N GLY A 145 -1.87 2.26 9.19
CA GLY A 145 -0.45 1.93 9.30
C GLY A 145 0.32 2.22 8.02
N ARG A 146 0.68 1.16 7.29
CA ARG A 146 1.67 1.18 6.21
C ARG A 146 1.35 2.13 5.06
N ALA A 147 0.09 2.21 4.61
CA ALA A 147 -0.24 2.98 3.41
C ALA A 147 -0.01 4.48 3.63
N THR A 148 -0.58 5.03 4.70
CA THR A 148 -0.43 6.46 5.04
C THR A 148 1.01 6.78 5.37
N PHE A 149 1.66 5.92 6.16
CA PHE A 149 3.06 6.10 6.53
C PHE A 149 3.96 6.26 5.30
N ARG A 150 3.89 5.34 4.32
CA ARG A 150 4.69 5.40 3.08
C ARG A 150 4.44 6.65 2.25
N VAL A 151 3.18 7.11 2.19
CA VAL A 151 2.84 8.33 1.44
C VAL A 151 3.49 9.55 2.10
N ILE A 152 3.41 9.66 3.43
CA ILE A 152 4.00 10.76 4.17
C ILE A 152 5.53 10.71 4.08
N GLU A 153 6.14 9.55 4.32
CA GLU A 153 7.59 9.31 4.16
C GLU A 153 8.06 9.72 2.78
N GLY A 154 7.38 9.27 1.72
CA GLY A 154 7.73 9.63 0.34
C GLY A 154 7.65 11.13 0.06
N VAL A 155 6.62 11.81 0.53
CA VAL A 155 6.47 13.27 0.36
C VAL A 155 7.54 14.03 1.14
N VAL A 156 7.79 13.65 2.41
CA VAL A 156 8.80 14.29 3.25
C VAL A 156 10.19 14.09 2.65
N MET A 157 10.55 12.86 2.28
CA MET A 157 11.81 12.55 1.64
C MET A 157 12.00 13.33 0.34
N MET A 158 10.96 13.41 -0.50
CA MET A 158 11.00 14.15 -1.76
C MET A 158 11.26 15.64 -1.52
N LEU A 159 10.51 16.27 -0.61
CA LEU A 159 10.67 17.69 -0.28
C LEU A 159 12.02 17.99 0.35
N ALA A 160 12.45 17.14 1.29
CA ALA A 160 13.73 17.27 1.97
C ALA A 160 14.87 17.15 0.95
N THR A 161 14.86 16.11 0.11
CA THR A 161 15.89 15.90 -0.94
C THR A 161 15.93 17.07 -1.91
N ALA A 162 14.78 17.54 -2.38
CA ALA A 162 14.72 18.72 -3.26
C ALA A 162 15.33 19.95 -2.59
N GLY A 163 15.00 20.19 -1.31
CA GLY A 163 15.58 21.29 -0.52
C GLY A 163 17.10 21.22 -0.43
N VAL A 164 17.66 20.06 -0.06
CA VAL A 164 19.12 19.87 0.02
C VAL A 164 19.79 20.04 -1.33
N MET A 165 19.22 19.49 -2.41
CA MET A 165 19.77 19.65 -3.75
C MET A 165 19.81 21.11 -4.20
N ILE A 166 18.73 21.86 -3.96
CA ILE A 166 18.65 23.28 -4.33
C ILE A 166 19.70 24.09 -3.56
N VAL A 167 19.88 23.83 -2.26
CA VAL A 167 20.90 24.52 -1.45
C VAL A 167 22.32 24.17 -1.90
N MET A 168 22.58 22.91 -2.25
CA MET A 168 23.90 22.46 -2.70
C MET A 168 24.29 22.99 -4.07
N ASN A 169 23.41 22.87 -5.06
CA ASN A 169 23.63 23.37 -6.41
C ASN A 169 22.29 23.60 -7.13
N PRO A 170 21.81 24.85 -7.19
CA PRO A 170 20.53 25.18 -7.83
C PRO A 170 20.45 24.77 -9.29
N ARG A 171 21.58 24.78 -10.03
CA ARG A 171 21.60 24.43 -11.46
C ARG A 171 21.39 22.94 -11.66
N LEU A 172 22.09 22.09 -10.90
CA LEU A 172 21.90 20.64 -10.95
C LEU A 172 20.52 20.23 -10.42
N ALA A 173 20.02 20.91 -9.39
CA ALA A 173 18.69 20.69 -8.86
C ALA A 173 17.60 20.99 -9.90
N LEU A 174 17.71 22.10 -10.64
CA LEU A 174 16.76 22.44 -11.70
C LEU A 174 16.74 21.36 -12.80
N LEU A 175 17.91 20.86 -13.21
CA LEU A 175 18.03 19.78 -14.18
C LEU A 175 17.36 18.49 -13.69
N ALA A 176 17.57 18.11 -12.42
CA ALA A 176 16.90 16.94 -11.85
C ALA A 176 15.38 17.11 -11.76
N VAL A 177 14.90 18.30 -11.37
CA VAL A 177 13.47 18.61 -11.28
C VAL A 177 12.79 18.56 -12.66
N LEU A 178 13.50 18.85 -13.75
CA LEU A 178 12.96 18.72 -15.11
C LEU A 178 12.59 17.28 -15.50
N ALA A 179 13.17 16.26 -14.85
CA ALA A 179 12.76 14.87 -15.06
C ALA A 179 11.41 14.54 -14.39
N ILE A 180 11.01 15.29 -13.36
CA ILE A 180 9.78 15.03 -12.58
C ILE A 180 8.51 15.12 -13.47
N PRO A 181 8.29 16.18 -14.28
CA PRO A 181 7.14 16.23 -15.19
C PRO A 181 7.04 15.02 -16.14
N LEU A 182 8.17 14.53 -16.65
CA LEU A 182 8.22 13.38 -17.55
C LEU A 182 7.82 12.08 -16.81
N LEU A 183 8.37 11.86 -15.62
CA LEU A 183 8.00 10.75 -14.74
C LEU A 183 6.52 10.82 -14.34
N ALA A 184 6.03 12.01 -14.00
CA ALA A 184 4.64 12.24 -13.64
C ALA A 184 3.70 11.97 -14.81
N TYR A 185 4.02 12.47 -16.00
CA TYR A 185 3.25 12.19 -17.21
C TYR A 185 3.16 10.70 -17.51
N GLN A 186 4.28 9.98 -17.48
CA GLN A 186 4.32 8.54 -17.73
C GLN A 186 3.51 7.76 -16.68
N SER A 187 3.61 8.15 -15.41
CA SER A 187 2.86 7.56 -14.30
C SER A 187 1.36 7.80 -14.41
N LEU A 188 0.94 9.02 -14.76
CA LEU A 188 -0.47 9.37 -14.98
C LEU A 188 -1.05 8.64 -16.19
N ARG A 189 -0.29 8.54 -17.29
CA ARG A 189 -0.67 7.77 -18.48
C ARG A 189 -0.85 6.30 -18.14
N PHE A 190 0.10 5.68 -17.43
CA PHE A 190 -0.01 4.31 -16.96
C PHE A 190 -1.28 4.13 -16.09
N GLY A 191 -1.49 5.01 -15.11
CA GLY A 191 -2.65 4.96 -14.23
C GLY A 191 -3.99 5.05 -14.97
N ARG A 192 -4.09 5.87 -16.03
CA ARG A 192 -5.29 5.99 -16.86
C ARG A 192 -5.66 4.68 -17.58
N VAL A 193 -4.67 3.89 -17.98
CA VAL A 193 -4.88 2.61 -18.68
C VAL A 193 -5.01 1.45 -17.69
N PHE A 194 -4.18 1.44 -16.65
CA PHE A 194 -4.13 0.35 -15.68
C PHE A 194 -5.39 0.27 -14.80
N ARG A 195 -5.94 1.41 -14.36
CA ARG A 195 -7.13 1.45 -13.49
C ARG A 195 -8.36 0.76 -14.11
N PRO A 196 -8.81 1.09 -15.34
CA PRO A 196 -9.95 0.40 -15.94
C PRO A 196 -9.65 -1.09 -16.18
N LEU A 197 -8.42 -1.45 -16.60
CA LEU A 197 -8.04 -2.85 -16.78
C LEU A 197 -8.05 -3.65 -15.48
N SER A 198 -7.52 -3.08 -14.40
CA SER A 198 -7.58 -3.69 -13.07
C SER A 198 -9.01 -3.90 -12.61
N ARG A 199 -9.92 -2.97 -12.94
CA ARG A 199 -11.34 -3.14 -12.65
C ARG A 199 -11.97 -4.27 -13.47
N MET A 200 -11.70 -4.35 -14.77
CA MET A 200 -12.16 -5.46 -15.62
C MET A 200 -11.68 -6.83 -15.09
N ILE A 201 -10.42 -6.93 -14.63
CA ILE A 201 -9.89 -8.16 -14.01
C ILE A 201 -10.65 -8.52 -12.74
N GLN A 202 -10.98 -7.54 -11.89
CA GLN A 202 -11.74 -7.77 -10.65
C GLN A 202 -13.19 -8.18 -10.95
N ASP A 203 -13.84 -7.52 -11.91
CA ASP A 203 -15.20 -7.83 -12.33
C ASP A 203 -15.26 -9.26 -12.90
N GLN A 204 -14.29 -9.66 -13.73
CA GLN A 204 -14.22 -11.03 -14.26
C GLN A 204 -13.90 -12.07 -13.18
N LEU A 205 -13.07 -11.73 -12.19
CA LEU A 205 -12.82 -12.60 -11.04
C LEU A 205 -14.11 -12.81 -10.22
N ALA A 206 -14.97 -11.79 -10.11
CA ALA A 206 -16.27 -11.92 -9.45
C ALA A 206 -17.20 -12.88 -10.20
N VAL A 207 -17.18 -12.88 -11.54
CA VAL A 207 -17.92 -13.85 -12.38
C VAL A 207 -17.43 -15.28 -12.11
N LEU A 208 -16.11 -15.50 -12.16
CA LEU A 208 -15.50 -16.81 -11.90
C LEU A 208 -15.85 -17.36 -10.51
N THR A 209 -15.65 -16.54 -9.49
CA THR A 209 -15.92 -16.92 -8.10
C THR A 209 -17.40 -17.21 -7.85
N THR A 210 -18.30 -16.41 -8.44
CA THR A 210 -19.75 -16.64 -8.37
C THR A 210 -20.13 -17.98 -9.01
N ARG A 211 -19.58 -18.31 -10.18
CA ARG A 211 -19.84 -19.59 -10.86
C ARG A 211 -19.36 -20.78 -10.03
N VAL A 212 -18.16 -20.70 -9.45
CA VAL A 212 -17.64 -21.74 -8.55
C VAL A 212 -18.54 -21.91 -7.33
N GLU A 213 -18.97 -20.82 -6.70
CA GLU A 213 -19.88 -20.85 -5.54
C GLU A 213 -21.22 -21.52 -5.89
N GLN A 214 -21.80 -21.18 -7.04
CA GLN A 214 -23.03 -21.79 -7.54
C GLN A 214 -22.85 -23.29 -7.82
N ASN A 215 -21.75 -23.69 -8.46
CA ASN A 215 -21.46 -25.09 -8.76
C ASN A 215 -21.20 -25.92 -7.49
N LEU A 216 -20.58 -25.33 -6.47
CA LEU A 216 -20.40 -25.98 -5.17
C LEU A 216 -21.72 -26.15 -4.42
N ARG A 217 -22.56 -25.11 -4.37
CA ARG A 217 -23.91 -25.21 -3.76
C ARG A 217 -24.82 -26.17 -4.52
N GLY A 218 -24.71 -26.18 -5.85
CA GLY A 218 -25.46 -27.02 -6.77
C GLY A 218 -24.80 -28.36 -7.07
N ALA A 219 -23.76 -28.78 -6.35
CA ALA A 219 -22.94 -29.94 -6.71
C ALA A 219 -23.75 -31.24 -6.88
N ARG A 220 -24.82 -31.41 -6.07
CA ARG A 220 -25.74 -32.54 -6.23
C ARG A 220 -26.47 -32.48 -7.58
N VAL A 221 -27.00 -31.31 -7.96
CA VAL A 221 -27.71 -31.11 -9.23
C VAL A 221 -26.76 -31.36 -10.41
N VAL A 222 -25.55 -30.79 -10.38
CA VAL A 222 -24.54 -30.99 -11.45
C VAL A 222 -24.24 -32.47 -11.64
N LYS A 223 -24.04 -33.23 -10.54
CA LYS A 223 -23.78 -34.67 -10.60
C LYS A 223 -25.00 -35.48 -11.06
N THR A 224 -26.19 -35.18 -10.54
CA THR A 224 -27.42 -35.91 -10.91
C THR A 224 -27.77 -35.76 -12.39
N PHE A 225 -27.49 -34.61 -13.00
CA PHE A 225 -27.71 -34.37 -14.43
C PHE A 225 -26.47 -34.64 -15.30
N ALA A 226 -25.39 -35.21 -14.74
CA ALA A 226 -24.12 -35.46 -15.43
C ALA A 226 -23.60 -34.25 -16.23
N GLN A 227 -23.75 -33.03 -15.71
CA GLN A 227 -23.33 -31.78 -16.38
C GLN A 227 -21.90 -31.34 -16.01
N GLY A 228 -21.10 -32.20 -15.38
CA GLY A 228 -19.76 -31.86 -14.89
C GLY A 228 -18.85 -31.27 -15.98
N ASP A 229 -18.72 -31.97 -17.11
CA ASP A 229 -17.86 -31.54 -18.21
C ASP A 229 -18.33 -30.21 -18.83
N LYS A 230 -19.65 -30.00 -18.93
CA LYS A 230 -20.20 -28.74 -19.45
C LYS A 230 -19.95 -27.56 -18.51
N GLU A 231 -20.00 -27.78 -17.21
CA GLU A 231 -19.69 -26.74 -16.23
C GLU A 231 -18.18 -26.43 -16.20
N ILE A 232 -17.32 -27.42 -16.47
CA ILE A 232 -15.88 -27.20 -16.66
C ILE A 232 -15.62 -26.37 -17.92
N GLU A 233 -16.21 -26.74 -19.07
CA GLU A 233 -16.07 -25.99 -20.32
C GLU A 233 -16.53 -24.53 -20.15
N ARG A 234 -17.68 -24.33 -19.49
CA ARG A 234 -18.19 -23.00 -19.16
C ARG A 234 -17.25 -22.21 -18.23
N PHE A 235 -16.63 -22.87 -17.26
CA PHE A 235 -15.65 -22.22 -16.39
C PHE A 235 -14.39 -21.84 -17.17
N GLU A 236 -13.93 -22.71 -18.07
CA GLU A 236 -12.72 -22.52 -18.87
C GLU A 236 -12.83 -21.29 -19.79
N VAL A 237 -13.99 -21.07 -20.42
CA VAL A 237 -14.27 -19.86 -21.21
C VAL A 237 -14.09 -18.58 -20.39
N GLU A 238 -14.70 -18.52 -19.19
CA GLU A 238 -14.59 -17.35 -18.31
C GLU A 238 -13.17 -17.17 -17.76
N ASN A 239 -12.48 -18.28 -17.52
CA ASN A 239 -11.12 -18.29 -16.98
C ASN A 239 -10.11 -17.84 -18.03
N GLN A 240 -10.31 -18.23 -19.29
CA GLN A 240 -9.54 -17.76 -20.42
C GLN A 240 -9.69 -16.25 -20.61
N HIS A 241 -10.92 -15.72 -20.50
CA HIS A 241 -11.13 -14.27 -20.56
C HIS A 241 -10.41 -13.53 -19.42
N TRP A 242 -10.47 -14.07 -18.20
CA TRP A 242 -9.72 -13.52 -17.08
C TRP A 242 -8.20 -13.55 -17.33
N PHE A 243 -7.69 -14.65 -17.88
CA PHE A 243 -6.27 -14.82 -18.22
C PHE A 243 -5.80 -13.81 -19.28
N GLU A 244 -6.62 -13.52 -20.29
CA GLU A 244 -6.33 -12.51 -21.31
C GLU A 244 -6.24 -11.10 -20.72
N LEU A 245 -7.16 -10.74 -19.82
CA LEU A 245 -7.13 -9.47 -19.11
C LEU A 245 -5.90 -9.38 -18.19
N ALA A 246 -5.63 -10.43 -17.41
CA ALA A 246 -4.51 -10.51 -16.50
C ALA A 246 -3.16 -10.45 -17.23
N SER A 247 -3.00 -11.18 -18.34
CA SER A 247 -1.79 -11.15 -19.17
C SER A 247 -1.57 -9.80 -19.84
N SER A 248 -2.64 -9.12 -20.26
CA SER A 248 -2.57 -7.74 -20.78
C SER A 248 -2.10 -6.75 -19.71
N SER A 249 -2.57 -6.91 -18.48
CA SER A 249 -2.13 -6.13 -17.32
C SER A 249 -0.66 -6.40 -16.98
N ALA A 250 -0.24 -7.67 -17.02
CA ALA A 250 1.15 -8.05 -16.79
C ALA A 250 2.08 -7.45 -17.85
N ARG A 251 1.70 -7.46 -19.13
CA ARG A 251 2.45 -6.81 -20.22
C ARG A 251 2.58 -5.30 -20.00
N LEU A 252 1.50 -4.62 -19.59
CA LEU A 252 1.53 -3.20 -19.29
C LEU A 252 2.51 -2.89 -18.14
N GLN A 253 2.48 -3.69 -17.06
CA GLN A 253 3.37 -3.55 -15.91
C GLN A 253 4.83 -3.83 -16.26
N ALA A 254 5.08 -4.87 -17.06
CA ALA A 254 6.42 -5.28 -17.49
C ALA A 254 7.16 -4.19 -18.27
N VAL A 255 6.43 -3.37 -19.05
CA VAL A 255 7.00 -2.23 -19.77
C VAL A 255 7.10 -0.98 -18.89
N HIS A 256 6.18 -0.81 -17.94
CA HIS A 256 6.14 0.40 -17.11
C HIS A 256 7.37 0.60 -16.22
N MET A 257 7.80 -0.45 -15.51
CA MET A 257 8.93 -0.35 -14.59
C MET A 257 10.26 -0.02 -15.28
N PRO A 258 10.66 -0.72 -16.37
CA PRO A 258 11.85 -0.37 -17.13
C PRO A 258 11.80 1.04 -17.72
N LEU A 259 10.63 1.49 -18.21
CA LEU A 259 10.50 2.87 -18.72
C LEU A 259 10.72 3.93 -17.63
N LEU A 260 10.19 3.71 -16.42
CA LEU A 260 10.43 4.62 -15.29
C LEU A 260 11.90 4.63 -14.91
N GLN A 261 12.55 3.46 -14.83
CA GLN A 261 13.98 3.37 -14.55
C GLN A 261 14.82 4.03 -15.64
N TRP A 262 14.45 3.87 -16.90
CA TRP A 262 15.14 4.51 -18.02
C TRP A 262 15.06 6.03 -17.91
N ILE A 263 13.85 6.59 -17.71
CA ILE A 263 13.67 8.04 -17.52
C ILE A 263 14.46 8.56 -16.31
N ALA A 264 14.51 7.79 -15.22
CA ALA A 264 15.20 8.20 -13.99
C ALA A 264 16.74 8.12 -14.08
N ASN A 265 17.30 7.40 -15.06
CA ASN A 265 18.74 7.21 -15.24
C ASN A 265 19.32 7.99 -16.45
N ILE A 266 18.52 8.79 -17.14
CA ILE A 266 18.98 9.77 -18.16
C ILE A 266 19.46 11.02 -17.44
#